data_AF-A0A1I0SUX1-F1
#
_entry.id   AF-A0A1I0SUX1-F1
#
_cell.length_a   1.000
_cell.length_b   1.000
_cell.length_c   1.000
_cell.angle_alpha   90.00
_cell.angle_beta   90.00
_cell.angle_gamma   90.00
#
_symmetry.space_group_name_H-M   'P 1'
#
loop_
_entity.id
_entity.type
_entity.pdbx_description
1 polymer ?
#
loop_
_entity_poly.entity_id
_entity_poly.type
_entity_poly.pdbx_seq_one_letter_code
_entity_poly.pdbx_strand_id
1 'polypeptide(L)'
;MDKLFVIAIGGTGMRCLEAFTHLCGIGMFDNQEIEILTLDTDQNNGNKGRVEELIGLYNRIKTTGTSVGGTPNANTFFSAKLNLHRFFTNYAGPGRETYKNISKITTGSPEQQKANKLISDLFLDNSSVQEFALDHGYRAQTHLGSMLMYHGIIEAARNIIKGAAVQSQERELDTFMGKLEGAGANARVFIFGSIFGGTGASSIPVIPKALQDFVKIRSNGKASIDFGKAKFGSTLLTEYFTFSKPDDKQKASKANSVIADSSFFPLNSQAALQFYQSDPTVQRCYKLLYHIGWPIESKKIDGNNTSNQTITGGSEQKNPCHITELLCACAAYDFFTRNDGFNSAKAEYLYKAVEFKDNSFNFSFDDFIGNENKSGEIFVNKLGAFFSLAHISLTKNGGAFDDAGIKGFIKQCENQKLNQYSTIADAECKDINEYFKLFAYTFKDARFVPGWLYQVRNSVAPGRFLFDSKAFPDNPSELKKLDVGTIFLDEKHHWSKGRFFSDRYNVFVENLINTNPKEEQKVNTTKEKFLAHIFNALTISQNFDIN
;
A
#
# COMPACT_ATOMS: atom_id res chain seq x y z
N MET A 1 -2.53 -20.33 13.79
CA MET A 1 -1.83 -19.23 13.10
C MET A 1 -2.87 -18.19 12.74
N ASP A 2 -2.57 -16.92 12.96
CA ASP A 2 -3.52 -15.83 12.71
C ASP A 2 -3.77 -15.68 11.20
N LYS A 3 -4.97 -15.19 10.84
CA LYS A 3 -5.35 -14.85 9.47
C LYS A 3 -5.19 -13.34 9.28
N LEU A 4 -4.51 -12.94 8.21
CA LEU A 4 -4.08 -11.56 8.01
C LEU A 4 -5.04 -10.83 7.05
N PHE A 5 -5.42 -9.63 7.45
CA PHE A 5 -6.32 -8.75 6.71
C PHE A 5 -5.71 -7.36 6.65
N VAL A 6 -5.72 -6.75 5.48
CA VAL A 6 -5.33 -5.36 5.25
C VAL A 6 -6.52 -4.59 4.72
N ILE A 7 -6.80 -3.41 5.26
CA ILE A 7 -7.82 -2.50 4.73
C ILE A 7 -7.14 -1.18 4.37
N ALA A 8 -7.14 -0.81 3.09
CA ALA A 8 -6.55 0.43 2.61
C ALA A 8 -7.64 1.45 2.32
N ILE A 9 -7.60 2.61 2.98
CA ILE A 9 -8.70 3.58 2.93
C ILE A 9 -8.26 4.93 2.37
N GLY A 10 -8.94 5.37 1.30
CA GLY A 10 -8.66 6.62 0.60
C GLY A 10 -7.31 6.63 -0.13
N GLY A 11 -7.04 7.70 -0.89
CA GLY A 11 -5.82 7.82 -1.70
C GLY A 11 -4.50 7.60 -0.94
N THR A 12 -4.37 8.09 0.30
CA THR A 12 -3.16 7.83 1.12
C THR A 12 -3.06 6.37 1.57
N GLY A 13 -4.19 5.74 1.93
CA GLY A 13 -4.23 4.31 2.24
C GLY A 13 -3.79 3.46 1.04
N MET A 14 -4.22 3.83 -0.18
CA MET A 14 -3.81 3.15 -1.42
C MET A 14 -2.30 3.24 -1.68
N ARG A 15 -1.68 4.39 -1.38
CA ARG A 15 -0.22 4.56 -1.51
C ARG A 15 0.56 3.77 -0.44
N CYS A 16 0.03 3.65 0.77
CA CYS A 16 0.59 2.75 1.78
C CYS A 16 0.45 1.28 1.36
N LEU A 17 -0.67 0.90 0.74
CA LEU A 17 -0.88 -0.43 0.18
C LEU A 17 0.07 -0.75 -0.98
N GLU A 18 0.45 0.25 -1.79
CA GLU A 18 1.46 0.10 -2.84
C GLU A 18 2.83 -0.27 -2.24
N ALA A 19 3.27 0.45 -1.20
CA ALA A 19 4.48 0.11 -0.47
C ALA A 19 4.40 -1.28 0.18
N PHE A 20 3.26 -1.62 0.79
CA PHE A 20 3.01 -2.96 1.36
C PHE A 20 3.09 -4.07 0.31
N THR A 21 2.54 -3.84 -0.89
CA THR A 21 2.58 -4.79 -2.00
C THR A 21 4.03 -5.02 -2.47
N HIS A 22 4.87 -3.99 -2.45
CA HIS A 22 6.30 -4.16 -2.69
C HIS A 22 7.02 -4.91 -1.57
N LEU A 23 6.66 -4.72 -0.29
CA LEU A 23 7.17 -5.56 0.80
C LEU A 23 6.77 -7.04 0.62
N CYS A 24 5.56 -7.33 0.12
CA CYS A 24 5.17 -8.68 -0.29
C CYS A 24 5.98 -9.19 -1.50
N GLY A 25 6.34 -8.29 -2.44
CA GLY A 25 7.14 -8.59 -3.63
C GLY A 25 8.57 -8.98 -3.30
N ILE A 26 9.22 -8.25 -2.39
CA ILE A 26 10.58 -8.59 -1.93
C ILE A 26 10.61 -9.83 -1.02
N GLY A 27 9.44 -10.30 -0.58
CA GLY A 27 9.30 -11.52 0.22
C GLY A 27 9.35 -11.31 1.72
N MET A 28 8.88 -10.17 2.25
CA MET A 28 8.81 -9.98 3.71
C MET A 28 7.75 -10.87 4.37
N PHE A 29 6.65 -11.17 3.66
CA PHE A 29 5.49 -11.88 4.21
C PHE A 29 5.49 -13.37 3.87
N ASP A 30 6.59 -14.05 4.22
CA ASP A 30 6.75 -15.48 3.97
C ASP A 30 5.66 -16.32 4.65
N ASN A 31 5.18 -17.34 3.93
CA ASN A 31 4.11 -18.25 4.34
C ASN A 31 2.74 -17.60 4.61
N GLN A 32 2.52 -16.36 4.18
CA GLN A 32 1.26 -15.64 4.45
C GLN A 32 0.28 -15.70 3.27
N GLU A 33 -1.01 -15.82 3.60
CA GLU A 33 -2.13 -15.47 2.73
C GLU A 33 -2.85 -14.27 3.35
N ILE A 34 -3.04 -13.21 2.55
CA ILE A 34 -3.47 -11.90 3.03
C ILE A 34 -4.71 -11.46 2.24
N GLU A 35 -5.79 -11.18 2.98
CA GLU A 35 -7.00 -10.59 2.42
C GLU A 35 -6.88 -9.06 2.42
N ILE A 36 -6.98 -8.44 1.26
CA ILE A 36 -6.83 -7.00 1.08
C ILE A 36 -8.17 -6.41 0.68
N LEU A 37 -8.66 -5.42 1.42
CA LEU A 37 -9.83 -4.63 1.07
C LEU A 37 -9.42 -3.20 0.73
N THR A 38 -9.63 -2.78 -0.51
CA THR A 38 -9.52 -1.37 -0.89
C THR A 38 -10.85 -0.68 -0.67
N LEU A 39 -10.83 0.42 0.08
CA LEU A 39 -12.00 1.22 0.39
C LEU A 39 -11.75 2.67 -0.04
N ASP A 40 -12.39 3.11 -1.12
CA ASP A 40 -12.38 4.52 -1.53
C ASP A 40 -13.70 4.89 -2.18
N THR A 41 -14.25 6.03 -1.79
CA THR A 41 -15.47 6.59 -2.38
C THR A 41 -15.19 7.15 -3.78
N ASP A 42 -13.96 7.58 -4.02
CA ASP A 42 -13.49 7.96 -5.35
C ASP A 42 -13.08 6.71 -6.14
N GLN A 43 -14.01 6.24 -6.96
CA GLN A 43 -13.81 5.06 -7.80
C GLN A 43 -12.73 5.27 -8.86
N ASN A 44 -12.56 6.52 -9.30
CA ASN A 44 -11.64 6.88 -10.36
C ASN A 44 -10.26 7.26 -9.82
N ASN A 45 -10.03 7.18 -8.50
CA ASN A 45 -8.78 7.60 -7.88
C ASN A 45 -7.56 6.95 -8.56
N GLY A 46 -6.68 7.78 -9.12
CA GLY A 46 -5.50 7.31 -9.84
C GLY A 46 -4.56 6.44 -8.99
N ASN A 47 -4.42 6.72 -7.69
CA ASN A 47 -3.60 5.90 -6.78
C ASN A 47 -4.25 4.53 -6.52
N LYS A 48 -5.59 4.47 -6.42
CA LYS A 48 -6.34 3.23 -6.29
C LYS A 48 -6.14 2.35 -7.53
N GLY A 49 -6.36 2.90 -8.72
CA GLY A 49 -6.12 2.18 -9.98
C GLY A 49 -4.70 1.62 -10.07
N ARG A 50 -3.70 2.44 -9.71
CA ARG A 50 -2.29 2.03 -9.71
C ARG A 50 -1.99 0.85 -8.78
N VAL A 51 -2.48 0.88 -7.54
CA VAL A 51 -2.20 -0.22 -6.59
C VAL A 51 -2.97 -1.49 -6.92
N GLU A 52 -4.21 -1.38 -7.42
CA GLU A 52 -4.98 -2.54 -7.86
C GLU A 52 -4.33 -3.22 -9.08
N GLU A 53 -3.80 -2.44 -10.03
CA GLU A 53 -3.02 -2.96 -11.16
C GLU A 53 -1.74 -3.65 -10.69
N LEU A 54 -1.02 -3.06 -9.74
CA LEU A 54 0.18 -3.65 -9.14
C LEU A 54 -0.11 -5.00 -8.47
N ILE A 55 -1.20 -5.11 -7.68
CA ILE A 55 -1.62 -6.37 -7.06
C ILE A 55 -2.07 -7.38 -8.13
N GLY A 56 -2.77 -6.92 -9.17
CA GLY A 56 -3.12 -7.75 -10.32
C GLY A 56 -1.89 -8.35 -11.00
N LEU A 57 -0.85 -7.55 -11.20
CA LEU A 57 0.42 -7.97 -11.78
C LEU A 57 1.18 -8.94 -10.85
N TYR A 58 1.26 -8.65 -9.56
CA TYR A 58 1.77 -9.58 -8.54
C TYR A 58 1.09 -10.94 -8.64
N ASN A 59 -0.25 -10.94 -8.71
CA ASN A 59 -1.03 -12.17 -8.80
C ASN A 59 -0.80 -12.91 -10.12
N ARG A 60 -0.63 -12.22 -11.26
CA ARG A 60 -0.27 -12.87 -12.53
C ARG A 60 1.09 -13.55 -12.46
N ILE A 61 2.08 -12.90 -11.84
CA ILE A 61 3.41 -13.49 -11.60
C ILE A 61 3.28 -14.77 -10.77
N LYS A 62 2.41 -14.82 -9.77
CA LYS A 62 2.18 -16.04 -8.97
C LYS A 62 1.24 -17.07 -9.61
N THR A 63 0.38 -16.66 -10.54
CA THR A 63 -0.65 -17.52 -11.10
C THR A 63 -0.03 -18.64 -11.93
N THR A 64 -0.57 -19.84 -11.76
CA THR A 64 -0.29 -21.01 -12.61
C THR A 64 -1.55 -21.83 -12.82
N GLY A 65 -1.87 -22.07 -14.09
CA GLY A 65 -3.12 -22.73 -14.48
C GLY A 65 -4.34 -22.05 -13.86
N THR A 66 -5.13 -22.81 -13.11
CA THR A 66 -6.35 -22.33 -12.43
C THR A 66 -6.09 -21.73 -11.05
N SER A 67 -4.86 -21.81 -10.52
CA SER A 67 -4.50 -21.29 -9.19
C SER A 67 -4.16 -19.80 -9.26
N VAL A 68 -5.20 -18.96 -9.34
CA VAL A 68 -5.05 -17.49 -9.36
C VAL A 68 -4.35 -17.01 -8.08
N GLY A 69 -3.27 -16.25 -8.24
CA GLY A 69 -2.44 -15.74 -7.14
C GLY A 69 -1.50 -16.78 -6.50
N GLY A 70 -1.47 -18.02 -7.00
CA GLY A 70 -0.57 -19.08 -6.53
C GLY A 70 -0.81 -19.50 -5.08
N THR A 71 0.23 -20.05 -4.44
CA THR A 71 0.24 -20.46 -3.03
C THR A 71 1.27 -19.66 -2.22
N PRO A 72 1.13 -19.56 -0.89
CA PRO A 72 2.19 -19.00 -0.06
C PRO A 72 3.49 -19.80 -0.17
N ASN A 73 4.60 -19.12 -0.40
CA ASN A 73 5.97 -19.64 -0.43
C ASN A 73 6.79 -19.04 0.73
N ALA A 74 8.06 -19.40 0.87
CA ALA A 74 8.95 -18.83 1.87
C ALA A 74 10.34 -18.55 1.29
N ASN A 75 11.07 -17.60 1.88
CA ASN A 75 12.46 -17.28 1.50
C ASN A 75 12.63 -17.10 -0.01
N THR A 76 11.70 -16.40 -0.67
CA THR A 76 11.72 -16.13 -2.11
C THR A 76 11.06 -14.78 -2.38
N PHE A 77 11.26 -14.24 -3.58
CA PHE A 77 10.43 -13.14 -4.07
C PHE A 77 8.98 -13.58 -4.27
N PHE A 78 8.05 -12.63 -4.18
CA PHE A 78 6.62 -12.85 -4.32
C PHE A 78 6.12 -13.99 -3.42
N SER A 79 6.52 -14.01 -2.15
CA SER A 79 6.28 -15.17 -1.28
C SER A 79 4.85 -15.26 -0.74
N ALA A 80 4.20 -14.14 -0.45
CA ALA A 80 2.83 -14.11 0.03
C ALA A 80 1.80 -14.49 -1.06
N LYS A 81 0.57 -14.79 -0.64
CA LYS A 81 -0.61 -14.83 -1.51
C LYS A 81 -1.52 -13.64 -1.19
N LEU A 82 -1.90 -12.87 -2.21
CA LEU A 82 -2.70 -11.65 -2.04
C LEU A 82 -4.09 -11.82 -2.66
N ASN A 83 -5.14 -11.67 -1.84
CA ASN A 83 -6.53 -11.75 -2.28
C ASN A 83 -7.16 -10.36 -2.20
N LEU A 84 -7.37 -9.72 -3.35
CA LEU A 84 -7.88 -8.35 -3.44
C LEU A 84 -9.41 -8.31 -3.55
N HIS A 85 -10.02 -7.50 -2.68
CA HIS A 85 -11.45 -7.17 -2.62
C HIS A 85 -11.63 -5.66 -2.69
N ARG A 86 -12.70 -5.22 -3.35
CA ARG A 86 -13.00 -3.80 -3.57
C ARG A 86 -14.36 -3.44 -2.98
N PHE A 87 -14.38 -2.38 -2.18
CA PHE A 87 -15.62 -1.79 -1.70
C PHE A 87 -15.62 -0.28 -1.87
N PHE A 88 -16.79 0.27 -2.21
CA PHE A 88 -17.02 1.70 -2.26
C PHE A 88 -18.53 1.98 -2.12
N THR A 89 -18.86 3.09 -1.47
CA THR A 89 -20.23 3.61 -1.50
C THR A 89 -20.46 4.29 -2.84
N ASN A 90 -21.51 3.89 -3.57
CA ASN A 90 -21.82 4.52 -4.85
C ASN A 90 -22.50 5.88 -4.63
N TYR A 91 -21.75 6.96 -4.83
CA TYR A 91 -22.26 8.33 -4.85
C TYR A 91 -22.50 8.88 -6.26
N ALA A 92 -21.97 8.22 -7.30
CA ALA A 92 -22.14 8.64 -8.69
C ALA A 92 -23.52 8.26 -9.27
N GLY A 93 -24.36 7.56 -8.50
CA GLY A 93 -25.71 7.19 -8.91
C GLY A 93 -26.72 8.33 -8.77
N PRO A 94 -27.78 8.36 -9.61
CA PRO A 94 -28.82 9.38 -9.53
C PRO A 94 -29.41 9.53 -8.13
N GLY A 95 -29.42 10.74 -7.59
CA GLY A 95 -29.95 11.05 -6.26
C GLY A 95 -29.02 10.63 -5.11
N ARG A 96 -27.75 10.35 -5.36
CA ARG A 96 -26.74 10.01 -4.33
C ARG A 96 -25.52 10.94 -4.32
N GLU A 97 -25.54 11.97 -5.16
CA GLU A 97 -24.38 12.82 -5.47
C GLU A 97 -23.95 13.69 -4.30
N THR A 98 -24.89 14.08 -3.43
CA THR A 98 -24.68 15.01 -2.31
C THR A 98 -25.30 14.48 -1.02
N TYR A 99 -24.86 15.01 0.13
CA TYR A 99 -25.47 14.69 1.42
C TYR A 99 -26.97 15.01 1.44
N LYS A 100 -27.37 16.14 0.86
CA LYS A 100 -28.77 16.56 0.79
C LYS A 100 -29.65 15.57 0.06
N ASN A 101 -29.13 14.93 -0.99
CA ASN A 101 -29.89 13.93 -1.74
C ASN A 101 -30.05 12.62 -0.95
N ILE A 102 -28.97 12.13 -0.32
CA ILE A 102 -28.99 10.85 0.42
C ILE A 102 -29.66 10.92 1.78
N SER A 103 -29.60 12.06 2.46
CA SER A 103 -30.15 12.24 3.81
C SER A 103 -31.68 12.28 3.83
N LYS A 104 -32.32 12.50 2.66
CA LYS A 104 -33.78 12.58 2.53
C LYS A 104 -34.40 13.57 3.51
N ILE A 105 -33.70 14.66 3.82
CA ILE A 105 -34.16 15.72 4.75
C ILE A 105 -35.56 16.24 4.37
N THR A 106 -35.89 16.22 3.08
CA THR A 106 -37.17 16.67 2.53
C THR A 106 -38.30 15.62 2.58
N THR A 107 -38.09 14.48 3.25
CA THR A 107 -39.11 13.44 3.39
C THR A 107 -39.86 13.53 4.73
N GLY A 108 -41.12 13.07 4.74
CA GLY A 108 -42.00 13.12 5.93
C GLY A 108 -42.95 14.31 5.95
N SER A 109 -43.61 14.55 7.09
CA SER A 109 -44.49 15.71 7.30
C SER A 109 -43.69 17.03 7.28
N PRO A 110 -44.34 18.19 7.05
CA PRO A 110 -43.66 19.49 7.10
C PRO A 110 -42.87 19.72 8.39
N GLU A 111 -43.38 19.26 9.53
CA GLU A 111 -42.73 19.35 10.84
C GLU A 111 -41.49 18.45 10.90
N GLN A 112 -41.58 17.23 10.38
CA GLN A 112 -40.45 16.30 10.30
C GLN A 112 -39.34 16.84 9.39
N GLN A 113 -39.72 17.38 8.23
CA GLN A 113 -38.77 18.02 7.31
C GLN A 113 -38.07 19.20 7.98
N LYS A 114 -38.81 20.05 8.68
CA LYS A 114 -38.25 21.18 9.45
C LYS A 114 -37.28 20.68 10.53
N ALA A 115 -37.66 19.66 11.29
CA ALA A 115 -36.81 19.09 12.34
C ALA A 115 -35.52 18.48 11.76
N ASN A 116 -35.63 17.66 10.71
CA ASN A 116 -34.49 17.04 10.03
C ASN A 116 -33.53 18.09 9.46
N LYS A 117 -34.09 19.17 8.89
CA LYS A 117 -33.31 20.30 8.37
C LYS A 117 -32.58 21.02 9.48
N LEU A 118 -33.26 21.33 10.59
CA LEU A 118 -32.62 21.99 11.74
C LEU A 118 -31.46 21.18 12.31
N ILE A 119 -31.62 19.86 12.43
CA ILE A 119 -30.54 18.97 12.89
C ILE A 119 -29.39 18.96 11.89
N SER A 120 -29.65 18.86 10.59
CA SER A 120 -28.60 18.85 9.57
C SER A 120 -27.84 20.18 9.53
N ASP A 121 -28.56 21.30 9.56
CA ASP A 121 -27.99 22.65 9.53
C ASP A 121 -27.19 22.99 10.79
N LEU A 122 -27.45 22.31 11.92
CA LEU A 122 -26.66 22.46 13.15
C LEU A 122 -25.22 21.93 12.99
N PHE A 123 -25.03 20.87 12.20
CA PHE A 123 -23.74 20.19 12.05
C PHE A 123 -23.06 20.45 10.70
N LEU A 124 -23.84 20.72 9.65
CA LEU A 124 -23.37 20.75 8.26
C LEU A 124 -23.83 22.05 7.61
N ASP A 125 -22.87 22.84 7.12
CA ASP A 125 -23.20 24.06 6.37
C ASP A 125 -24.05 23.73 5.14
N ASN A 126 -25.25 24.31 5.08
CA ASN A 126 -26.25 24.04 4.06
C ASN A 126 -25.80 24.49 2.66
N SER A 127 -24.98 25.55 2.57
CA SER A 127 -24.59 26.14 1.30
C SER A 127 -23.37 25.47 0.65
N SER A 128 -22.59 24.74 1.45
CA SER A 128 -21.33 24.11 1.03
C SER A 128 -21.29 22.62 1.36
N VAL A 129 -21.19 22.26 2.64
CA VAL A 129 -21.00 20.88 3.12
C VAL A 129 -22.14 19.95 2.71
N GLN A 130 -23.38 20.42 2.69
CA GLN A 130 -24.52 19.60 2.29
C GLN A 130 -24.65 19.40 0.76
N GLU A 131 -23.97 20.22 -0.05
CA GLU A 131 -24.19 20.34 -1.51
C GLU A 131 -22.99 19.88 -2.37
N PHE A 132 -21.78 19.73 -1.80
CA PHE A 132 -20.62 19.29 -2.58
C PHE A 132 -20.75 17.83 -3.06
N ALA A 133 -20.04 17.50 -4.14
CA ALA A 133 -20.08 16.18 -4.74
C ALA A 133 -19.24 15.16 -3.94
N LEU A 134 -19.88 14.07 -3.51
CA LEU A 134 -19.31 13.02 -2.65
C LEU A 134 -18.45 11.99 -3.39
N ASP A 135 -18.52 11.97 -4.73
CA ASP A 135 -17.80 11.03 -5.60
C ASP A 135 -16.29 11.28 -5.66
N HIS A 136 -15.80 12.46 -5.27
CA HIS A 136 -14.36 12.76 -5.08
C HIS A 136 -13.94 12.76 -3.60
N GLY A 137 -14.62 11.97 -2.76
CA GLY A 137 -14.31 11.85 -1.34
C GLY A 137 -14.88 12.97 -0.47
N TYR A 138 -14.61 12.88 0.84
CA TYR A 138 -15.27 13.73 1.85
C TYR A 138 -14.60 15.09 2.10
N ARG A 139 -13.52 15.43 1.37
CA ARG A 139 -12.91 16.78 1.33
C ARG A 139 -12.66 17.42 2.72
N ALA A 140 -12.04 16.65 3.61
CA ALA A 140 -11.75 17.00 5.01
C ALA A 140 -12.98 17.19 5.94
N GLN A 141 -14.19 16.85 5.49
CA GLN A 141 -15.40 16.81 6.33
C GLN A 141 -15.49 15.45 7.05
N THR A 142 -14.66 15.25 8.07
CA THR A 142 -14.45 13.95 8.71
C THR A 142 -15.68 13.41 9.43
N HIS A 143 -16.47 14.28 10.06
CA HIS A 143 -17.71 13.92 10.75
C HIS A 143 -18.78 13.42 9.77
N LEU A 144 -19.01 14.15 8.66
CA LEU A 144 -19.90 13.73 7.58
C LEU A 144 -19.42 12.42 6.98
N GLY A 145 -18.13 12.34 6.65
CA GLY A 145 -17.54 11.15 6.05
C GLY A 145 -17.66 9.92 6.95
N SER A 146 -17.47 10.06 8.27
CA SER A 146 -17.59 8.95 9.23
C SER A 146 -19.00 8.38 9.25
N MET A 147 -20.00 9.26 9.28
CA MET A 147 -21.42 8.88 9.22
C MET A 147 -21.73 8.15 7.91
N LEU A 148 -21.34 8.73 6.77
CA LEU A 148 -21.65 8.17 5.47
C LEU A 148 -20.91 6.86 5.20
N MET A 149 -19.65 6.74 5.63
CA MET A 149 -18.87 5.52 5.51
C MET A 149 -19.50 4.37 6.28
N TYR A 150 -19.83 4.62 7.56
CA TYR A 150 -20.53 3.65 8.40
C TYR A 150 -21.83 3.20 7.72
N HIS A 151 -22.68 4.14 7.30
CA HIS A 151 -23.95 3.80 6.69
C HIS A 151 -23.84 3.11 5.34
N GLY A 152 -22.80 3.39 4.54
CA GLY A 152 -22.53 2.68 3.29
C GLY A 152 -22.24 1.19 3.51
N ILE A 153 -21.44 0.86 4.52
CA ILE A 153 -21.16 -0.54 4.91
C ILE A 153 -22.43 -1.23 5.42
N ILE A 154 -23.23 -0.54 6.24
CA ILE A 154 -24.50 -1.07 6.76
C ILE A 154 -25.54 -1.26 5.64
N GLU A 155 -25.59 -0.35 4.67
CA GLU A 155 -26.45 -0.47 3.48
C GLU A 155 -26.09 -1.71 2.67
N ALA A 156 -24.80 -1.96 2.43
CA ALA A 156 -24.32 -3.17 1.77
C ALA A 156 -24.78 -4.44 2.50
N ALA A 157 -24.61 -4.51 3.83
CA ALA A 157 -25.06 -5.65 4.62
C ALA A 157 -26.56 -5.94 4.45
N ARG A 158 -27.39 -4.88 4.44
CA ARG A 158 -28.84 -4.99 4.27
C ARG A 158 -29.22 -5.44 2.86
N ASN A 159 -28.53 -4.91 1.84
CA ASN A 159 -28.76 -5.29 0.45
C ASN A 159 -28.43 -6.77 0.22
N ILE A 160 -27.31 -7.24 0.78
CA ILE A 160 -26.89 -8.65 0.72
C ILE A 160 -27.98 -9.58 1.28
N ILE A 161 -28.52 -9.29 2.47
CA ILE A 161 -29.58 -10.12 3.09
C ILE A 161 -30.87 -10.11 2.28
N LYS A 162 -31.26 -8.93 1.77
CA LYS A 162 -32.46 -8.81 0.94
C LYS A 162 -32.33 -9.63 -0.35
N GLY A 163 -31.11 -9.84 -0.85
CA GLY A 163 -30.79 -10.63 -2.03
C GLY A 163 -31.13 -9.97 -3.37
N ALA A 164 -31.86 -8.85 -3.38
CA ALA A 164 -32.21 -8.12 -4.58
C ALA A 164 -31.18 -7.02 -4.90
N ALA A 165 -30.74 -6.96 -6.16
CA ALA A 165 -29.85 -5.92 -6.70
C ALA A 165 -28.49 -5.75 -5.97
N VAL A 166 -27.94 -6.83 -5.41
CA VAL A 166 -26.61 -6.84 -4.76
C VAL A 166 -25.52 -6.58 -5.81
N GLN A 167 -24.80 -5.48 -5.63
CA GLN A 167 -23.76 -4.98 -6.53
C GLN A 167 -22.46 -5.79 -6.40
N SER A 168 -21.57 -5.71 -7.39
CA SER A 168 -20.30 -6.46 -7.39
C SER A 168 -19.42 -6.10 -6.18
N GLN A 169 -19.27 -4.81 -5.89
CA GLN A 169 -18.49 -4.34 -4.74
C GLN A 169 -19.08 -4.79 -3.39
N GLU A 170 -20.40 -4.96 -3.30
CA GLU A 170 -21.05 -5.50 -2.09
C GLU A 170 -20.75 -7.01 -1.93
N ARG A 171 -20.64 -7.76 -3.04
CA ARG A 171 -20.26 -9.19 -3.02
C ARG A 171 -18.79 -9.39 -2.66
N GLU A 172 -17.91 -8.53 -3.15
CA GLU A 172 -16.50 -8.52 -2.75
C GLU A 172 -16.37 -8.21 -1.25
N LEU A 173 -17.12 -7.22 -0.74
CA LEU A 173 -17.19 -6.95 0.69
C LEU A 173 -17.72 -8.16 1.47
N ASP A 174 -18.80 -8.80 1.03
CA ASP A 174 -19.33 -10.00 1.69
C ASP A 174 -18.32 -11.14 1.74
N THR A 175 -17.55 -11.34 0.66
CA THR A 175 -16.50 -12.36 0.61
C THR A 175 -15.40 -12.07 1.62
N PHE A 176 -14.90 -10.83 1.66
CA PHE A 176 -13.93 -10.39 2.66
C PHE A 176 -14.45 -10.58 4.08
N MET A 177 -15.70 -10.19 4.32
CA MET A 177 -16.35 -10.28 5.63
C MET A 177 -16.61 -11.71 6.08
N GLY A 178 -16.95 -12.62 5.17
CA GLY A 178 -17.08 -14.05 5.46
C GLY A 178 -15.75 -14.66 5.89
N LYS A 179 -14.63 -14.27 5.27
CA LYS A 179 -13.29 -14.70 5.68
C LYS A 179 -12.89 -14.11 7.04
N LEU A 180 -13.21 -12.84 7.28
CA LEU A 180 -12.95 -12.17 8.55
C LEU A 180 -13.74 -12.82 9.70
N GLU A 181 -15.02 -13.07 9.49
CA GLU A 181 -15.87 -13.78 10.45
C GLU A 181 -15.36 -15.20 10.72
N GLY A 182 -14.99 -15.93 9.65
CA GLY A 182 -14.43 -17.28 9.78
C GLY A 182 -13.09 -17.32 10.52
N ALA A 183 -12.29 -16.26 10.45
CA ALA A 183 -11.06 -16.13 11.24
C ALA A 183 -11.34 -15.88 12.74
N GLY A 184 -12.41 -15.14 13.04
CA GLY A 184 -12.86 -14.88 14.41
C GLY A 184 -11.75 -14.31 15.31
N ALA A 185 -11.46 -15.01 16.40
CA ALA A 185 -10.42 -14.62 17.37
C ALA A 185 -8.99 -14.62 16.78
N ASN A 186 -8.76 -15.33 15.68
CA ASN A 186 -7.46 -15.40 15.01
C ASN A 186 -7.29 -14.30 13.94
N ALA A 187 -8.23 -13.35 13.82
CA ALA A 187 -8.13 -12.28 12.85
C ALA A 187 -7.13 -11.20 13.30
N ARG A 188 -6.19 -10.87 12.42
CA ARG A 188 -5.33 -9.67 12.50
C ARG A 188 -5.68 -8.74 11.36
N VAL A 189 -6.25 -7.58 11.68
CA VAL A 189 -6.67 -6.57 10.71
C VAL A 189 -5.80 -5.34 10.87
N PHE A 190 -5.05 -4.98 9.82
CA PHE A 190 -4.27 -3.75 9.77
C PHE A 190 -4.89 -2.75 8.81
N ILE A 191 -5.05 -1.50 9.24
CA ILE A 191 -5.73 -0.47 8.48
C ILE A 191 -4.72 0.60 8.05
N PHE A 192 -4.64 0.83 6.74
CA PHE A 192 -3.92 1.95 6.16
C PHE A 192 -4.86 3.12 5.90
N GLY A 193 -4.45 4.30 6.36
CA GLY A 193 -5.12 5.56 6.09
C GLY A 193 -4.40 6.71 6.76
N SER A 194 -4.71 7.93 6.32
CA SER A 194 -4.23 9.16 6.97
C SER A 194 -5.29 9.76 7.88
N ILE A 195 -4.85 10.53 8.87
CA ILE A 195 -5.75 11.25 9.80
C ILE A 195 -5.96 12.72 9.44
N PHE A 196 -5.27 13.22 8.41
CA PHE A 196 -5.42 14.59 7.89
C PHE A 196 -6.29 14.69 6.63
N GLY A 197 -6.45 13.59 5.89
CA GLY A 197 -7.22 13.55 4.65
C GLY A 197 -8.73 13.41 4.86
N GLY A 198 -9.52 13.53 3.78
CA GLY A 198 -10.98 13.35 3.86
C GLY A 198 -11.41 11.91 4.15
N THR A 199 -11.18 11.00 3.20
CA THR A 199 -11.69 9.62 3.27
C THR A 199 -11.02 8.78 4.36
N GLY A 200 -9.70 8.86 4.49
CA GLY A 200 -8.93 8.12 5.52
C GLY A 200 -9.38 8.48 6.93
N ALA A 201 -9.32 9.78 7.27
CA ALA A 201 -9.60 10.26 8.62
C ALA A 201 -11.06 10.01 9.04
N SER A 202 -11.97 10.01 8.07
CA SER A 202 -13.38 9.67 8.28
C SER A 202 -13.61 8.19 8.60
N SER A 203 -12.78 7.30 8.09
CA SER A 203 -13.12 5.87 8.07
C SER A 203 -12.47 5.10 9.21
N ILE A 204 -11.19 5.37 9.50
CA ILE A 204 -10.46 4.65 10.56
C ILE A 204 -11.26 4.56 11.87
N PRO A 205 -11.85 5.64 12.45
CA PRO A 205 -12.48 5.50 13.77
C PRO A 205 -13.75 4.63 13.76
N VAL A 206 -14.42 4.49 12.60
CA VAL A 206 -15.70 3.78 12.49
C VAL A 206 -15.56 2.34 11.97
N ILE A 207 -14.46 2.00 11.30
CA ILE A 207 -14.31 0.71 10.59
C ILE A 207 -14.54 -0.49 11.50
N PRO A 208 -13.87 -0.66 12.66
CA PRO A 208 -14.09 -1.84 13.49
C PRO A 208 -15.57 -2.04 13.83
N LYS A 209 -16.26 -0.95 14.19
CA LYS A 209 -17.67 -0.96 14.55
C LYS A 209 -18.57 -1.26 13.34
N ALA A 210 -18.31 -0.64 12.20
CA ALA A 210 -19.04 -0.89 10.95
C ALA A 210 -18.94 -2.37 10.53
N LEU A 211 -17.75 -2.97 10.61
CA LEU A 211 -17.53 -4.38 10.30
C LEU A 211 -18.26 -5.30 11.29
N GLN A 212 -18.24 -4.98 12.59
CA GLN A 212 -19.00 -5.74 13.59
C GLN A 212 -20.50 -5.73 13.31
N ASP A 213 -21.06 -4.55 13.01
CA ASP A 213 -22.49 -4.41 12.77
C ASP A 213 -22.90 -4.96 11.40
N PHE A 214 -22.02 -4.93 10.40
CA PHE A 214 -22.17 -5.69 9.15
C PHE A 214 -22.37 -7.18 9.44
N VAL A 215 -21.48 -7.80 10.23
CA VAL A 215 -21.58 -9.23 10.58
C VAL A 215 -22.87 -9.53 11.35
N LYS A 216 -23.23 -8.68 12.32
CA LYS A 216 -24.49 -8.84 13.06
C LYS A 216 -25.71 -8.78 12.15
N ILE A 217 -25.77 -7.80 11.26
CA ILE A 217 -26.87 -7.66 10.30
C ILE A 217 -26.91 -8.91 9.44
N ARG A 218 -25.81 -9.24 8.76
CA ARG A 218 -25.72 -10.37 7.82
C ARG A 218 -26.13 -11.72 8.44
N SER A 219 -25.77 -11.92 9.71
CA SER A 219 -26.08 -13.15 10.45
C SER A 219 -27.45 -13.15 11.15
N ASN A 220 -28.28 -12.12 10.95
CA ASN A 220 -29.53 -11.90 11.71
C ASN A 220 -29.30 -11.96 13.24
N GLY A 221 -28.20 -11.36 13.69
CA GLY A 221 -27.81 -11.25 15.10
C GLY A 221 -27.11 -12.48 15.69
N LYS A 222 -26.87 -13.53 14.88
CA LYS A 222 -26.28 -14.79 15.37
C LYS A 222 -24.76 -14.75 15.52
N ALA A 223 -24.08 -13.83 14.84
CA ALA A 223 -22.63 -13.70 14.86
C ALA A 223 -22.20 -12.25 15.09
N SER A 224 -20.97 -12.08 15.58
CA SER A 224 -20.36 -10.77 15.78
C SER A 224 -18.84 -10.86 15.84
N ILE A 225 -18.17 -9.73 15.61
CA ILE A 225 -16.73 -9.59 15.84
C ILE A 225 -16.50 -9.21 17.30
N ASP A 226 -15.72 -10.01 18.02
CA ASP A 226 -15.28 -9.74 19.38
C ASP A 226 -13.98 -8.93 19.37
N PHE A 227 -14.06 -7.63 19.68
CA PHE A 227 -12.90 -6.73 19.76
C PHE A 227 -11.94 -7.05 20.91
N GLY A 228 -12.35 -7.89 21.87
CA GLY A 228 -11.44 -8.43 22.88
C GLY A 228 -10.45 -9.43 22.28
N LYS A 229 -10.79 -10.07 21.16
CA LYS A 229 -10.02 -11.16 20.55
C LYS A 229 -9.44 -10.80 19.18
N ALA A 230 -10.27 -10.26 18.28
CA ALA A 230 -9.82 -9.78 16.98
C ALA A 230 -8.86 -8.61 17.16
N LYS A 231 -7.69 -8.67 16.52
CA LYS A 231 -6.61 -7.70 16.68
C LYS A 231 -6.73 -6.66 15.58
N PHE A 232 -7.10 -5.43 15.94
CA PHE A 232 -7.10 -4.30 15.00
C PHE A 232 -5.89 -3.40 15.25
N GLY A 233 -5.15 -3.11 14.19
CA GLY A 233 -4.07 -2.15 14.15
C GLY A 233 -4.31 -1.10 13.06
N SER A 234 -3.73 0.09 13.22
CA SER A 234 -3.78 1.13 12.19
C SER A 234 -2.58 2.04 12.26
N THR A 235 -2.20 2.62 11.13
CA THR A 235 -1.36 3.81 11.11
C THR A 235 -2.20 5.05 11.42
N LEU A 236 -1.69 5.93 12.28
CA LEU A 236 -2.14 7.30 12.44
C LEU A 236 -1.15 8.20 11.69
N LEU A 237 -1.29 8.23 10.36
CA LEU A 237 -0.38 8.98 9.49
C LEU A 237 -0.80 10.44 9.42
N THR A 238 0.04 11.34 9.93
CA THR A 238 -0.12 12.80 9.81
C THR A 238 0.39 13.30 8.47
N GLU A 239 0.22 14.59 8.21
CA GLU A 239 0.60 15.21 6.95
C GLU A 239 2.09 15.08 6.64
N TYR A 240 2.37 14.84 5.37
CA TYR A 240 3.73 14.74 4.81
C TYR A 240 3.82 15.34 3.39
N PHE A 241 2.69 15.85 2.89
CA PHE A 241 2.60 16.54 1.61
C PHE A 241 1.55 17.65 1.68
N THR A 242 1.69 18.62 0.79
CA THR A 242 0.73 19.72 0.57
C THR A 242 0.43 19.85 -0.92
N PHE A 243 -0.60 20.62 -1.26
CA PHE A 243 -0.95 20.98 -2.64
C PHE A 243 -1.34 22.45 -2.68
N SER A 244 -1.47 23.01 -3.88
CA SER A 244 -1.85 24.41 -4.06
C SER A 244 -3.23 24.67 -3.49
N LYS A 245 -3.41 25.86 -2.90
CA LYS A 245 -4.70 26.23 -2.32
C LYS A 245 -5.75 26.33 -3.42
N PRO A 246 -6.97 25.82 -3.19
CA PRO A 246 -8.07 26.03 -4.12
C PRO A 246 -8.41 27.52 -4.19
N ASP A 247 -8.47 28.06 -5.40
CA ASP A 247 -8.87 29.46 -5.62
C ASP A 247 -10.39 29.65 -5.55
N ASP A 248 -10.84 30.91 -5.42
CA ASP A 248 -12.27 31.24 -5.31
C ASP A 248 -13.06 30.85 -6.57
N LYS A 249 -12.42 30.81 -7.75
CA LYS A 249 -13.06 30.39 -8.99
C LYS A 249 -13.36 28.88 -8.96
N GLN A 250 -12.46 28.07 -8.42
CA GLN A 250 -12.68 26.64 -8.24
C GLN A 250 -13.83 26.36 -7.27
N LYS A 251 -13.94 27.17 -6.21
CA LYS A 251 -15.02 27.04 -5.20
C LYS A 251 -16.36 27.64 -5.62
N ALA A 252 -16.42 28.36 -6.74
CA ALA A 252 -17.65 29.04 -7.19
C ALA A 252 -18.78 28.07 -7.60
N SER A 253 -18.45 26.82 -7.99
CA SER A 253 -19.45 25.82 -8.32
C SER A 253 -19.90 25.03 -7.08
N LYS A 254 -21.20 24.70 -6.98
CA LYS A 254 -21.73 23.90 -5.86
C LYS A 254 -21.00 22.58 -5.66
N ALA A 255 -20.70 21.89 -6.77
CA ALA A 255 -19.97 20.63 -6.76
C ALA A 255 -18.56 20.75 -6.13
N ASN A 256 -17.97 21.95 -6.15
CA ASN A 256 -16.66 22.27 -5.59
C ASN A 256 -16.70 23.32 -4.47
N SER A 257 -17.88 23.56 -3.88
CA SER A 257 -18.07 24.53 -2.80
C SER A 257 -17.19 24.22 -1.58
N VAL A 258 -16.86 22.95 -1.39
CA VAL A 258 -15.84 22.47 -0.47
C VAL A 258 -14.70 21.84 -1.27
N ILE A 259 -13.47 22.27 -1.02
CA ILE A 259 -12.24 21.58 -1.45
C ILE A 259 -11.35 21.54 -0.21
N ALA A 260 -10.66 20.42 0.00
CA ALA A 260 -9.70 20.31 1.10
C ALA A 260 -8.64 21.41 0.97
N ASP A 261 -8.35 22.12 2.05
CA ASP A 261 -7.26 23.09 2.11
C ASP A 261 -6.15 22.50 2.99
N SER A 262 -5.01 22.22 2.36
CA SER A 262 -3.87 21.57 3.01
C SER A 262 -3.27 22.40 4.15
N SER A 263 -3.53 23.71 4.20
CA SER A 263 -3.07 24.55 5.32
C SER A 263 -3.76 24.23 6.65
N PHE A 264 -4.90 23.52 6.63
CA PHE A 264 -5.56 23.01 7.83
C PHE A 264 -5.11 21.59 8.21
N PHE A 265 -4.28 20.92 7.42
CA PHE A 265 -3.87 19.54 7.72
C PHE A 265 -3.21 19.38 9.10
N PRO A 266 -2.27 20.24 9.54
CA PRO A 266 -1.70 20.11 10.88
C PRO A 266 -2.76 20.24 11.99
N LEU A 267 -3.71 21.16 11.85
CA LEU A 267 -4.79 21.35 12.82
C LEU A 267 -5.74 20.15 12.84
N ASN A 268 -6.10 19.61 11.66
CA ASN A 268 -6.93 18.42 11.53
C ASN A 268 -6.24 17.19 12.12
N SER A 269 -4.94 17.01 11.88
CA SER A 269 -4.11 15.97 12.49
C SER A 269 -4.15 16.08 14.02
N GLN A 270 -3.95 17.28 14.58
CA GLN A 270 -3.98 17.50 16.02
C GLN A 270 -5.35 17.14 16.63
N ALA A 271 -6.44 17.63 16.05
CA ALA A 271 -7.80 17.35 16.51
C ALA A 271 -8.11 15.84 16.42
N ALA A 272 -7.71 15.19 15.32
CA ALA A 272 -7.87 13.76 15.16
C ALA A 272 -7.11 12.98 16.24
N LEU A 273 -5.84 13.30 16.49
CA LEU A 273 -5.04 12.63 17.53
C LEU A 273 -5.67 12.72 18.92
N GLN A 274 -6.23 13.89 19.29
CA GLN A 274 -6.97 14.04 20.54
C GLN A 274 -8.21 13.14 20.60
N PHE A 275 -8.96 13.02 19.50
CA PHE A 275 -10.09 12.10 19.40
C PHE A 275 -9.64 10.64 19.56
N TYR A 276 -8.61 10.20 18.83
CA TYR A 276 -8.10 8.83 18.95
C TYR A 276 -7.66 8.52 20.38
N GLN A 277 -6.98 9.46 21.04
CA GLN A 277 -6.51 9.28 22.40
C GLN A 277 -7.63 9.22 23.43
N SER A 278 -8.75 9.91 23.24
CA SER A 278 -9.80 10.08 24.25
C SER A 278 -11.04 9.21 24.03
N ASP A 279 -11.33 8.79 22.80
CA ASP A 279 -12.55 8.05 22.48
C ASP A 279 -12.51 6.61 23.03
N PRO A 280 -13.46 6.21 23.90
CA PRO A 280 -13.47 4.88 24.49
C PRO A 280 -13.70 3.74 23.48
N THR A 281 -14.38 4.02 22.36
CA THR A 281 -14.62 3.02 21.32
C THR A 281 -13.32 2.74 20.58
N VAL A 282 -12.58 3.78 20.17
CA VAL A 282 -11.25 3.63 19.58
C VAL A 282 -10.31 2.88 20.51
N GLN A 283 -10.19 3.30 21.78
CA GLN A 283 -9.31 2.67 22.76
C GLN A 283 -9.61 1.18 22.94
N ARG A 284 -10.88 0.77 22.85
CA ARG A 284 -11.29 -0.63 23.04
C ARG A 284 -11.12 -1.46 21.77
N CYS A 285 -11.40 -0.89 20.60
CA CYS A 285 -11.42 -1.60 19.33
C CYS A 285 -10.00 -1.83 18.78
N TYR A 286 -9.11 -0.85 18.93
CA TYR A 286 -7.73 -0.95 18.45
C TYR A 286 -6.81 -1.49 19.53
N LYS A 287 -5.86 -2.34 19.12
CA LYS A 287 -4.78 -2.85 19.98
C LYS A 287 -3.52 -2.02 19.84
N LEU A 288 -3.12 -1.73 18.61
CA LEU A 288 -1.90 -0.99 18.30
C LEU A 288 -2.20 0.14 17.31
N LEU A 289 -1.77 1.36 17.62
CA LEU A 289 -1.87 2.53 16.76
C LEU A 289 -0.46 3.09 16.51
N TYR A 290 -0.04 3.09 15.25
CA TYR A 290 1.31 3.51 14.86
C TYR A 290 1.28 4.96 14.40
N HIS A 291 1.75 5.88 15.23
CA HIS A 291 1.87 7.28 14.90
C HIS A 291 3.10 7.50 14.01
N ILE A 292 2.84 7.89 12.77
CA ILE A 292 3.86 8.20 11.77
C ILE A 292 3.62 9.63 11.32
N GLY A 293 4.65 10.47 11.45
CA GLY A 293 4.58 11.87 11.05
C GLY A 293 5.82 12.33 10.29
N TRP A 294 5.70 13.50 9.68
CA TRP A 294 6.77 14.14 8.93
C TRP A 294 7.13 15.48 9.59
N PRO A 295 8.29 15.57 10.28
CA PRO A 295 8.55 16.68 11.21
C PRO A 295 9.07 17.96 10.53
N ILE A 296 8.97 18.06 9.21
CA ILE A 296 9.39 19.23 8.43
C ILE A 296 8.27 19.70 7.52
N GLU A 297 8.42 20.90 6.94
CA GLU A 297 7.43 21.44 6.01
C GLU A 297 7.15 20.46 4.87
N SER A 298 5.86 20.16 4.70
CA SER A 298 5.38 19.25 3.68
C SER A 298 5.63 19.81 2.27
N LYS A 299 6.21 18.99 1.39
CA LYS A 299 6.48 19.39 0.00
C LYS A 299 5.19 19.39 -0.82
N LYS A 300 5.13 20.29 -1.81
CA LYS A 300 4.05 20.33 -2.81
C LYS A 300 4.16 19.13 -3.75
N ILE A 301 3.09 18.32 -3.82
CA ILE A 301 3.01 17.17 -4.73
C ILE A 301 2.52 17.53 -6.14
N ASP A 302 1.99 18.73 -6.31
CA ASP A 302 1.43 19.26 -7.56
C ASP A 302 2.41 20.17 -8.32
N GLY A 303 3.65 20.33 -7.85
CA GLY A 303 4.60 21.33 -8.37
C GLY A 303 4.98 21.20 -9.86
N ASN A 304 4.66 20.09 -10.52
CA ASN A 304 4.87 19.88 -11.95
C ASN A 304 3.59 20.09 -12.80
N ASN A 305 2.44 20.36 -12.17
CA ASN A 305 1.22 20.71 -12.91
C ASN A 305 1.28 22.17 -13.32
N THR A 306 1.18 22.41 -14.62
CA THR A 306 1.05 23.76 -15.20
C THR A 306 -0.35 24.35 -14.98
N SER A 307 -1.30 23.56 -14.48
CA SER A 307 -2.61 24.03 -14.07
C SER A 307 -2.56 24.55 -12.63
N ASN A 308 -3.02 25.79 -12.41
CA ASN A 308 -3.25 26.35 -11.07
C ASN A 308 -4.44 25.67 -10.34
N GLN A 309 -4.87 24.49 -10.80
CA GLN A 309 -6.06 23.82 -10.32
C GLN A 309 -5.70 22.72 -9.32
N THR A 310 -6.29 22.81 -8.13
CA THR A 310 -6.22 21.73 -7.14
C THR A 310 -6.92 20.49 -7.68
N ILE A 311 -6.21 19.35 -7.77
CA ILE A 311 -6.81 18.06 -8.10
C ILE A 311 -7.60 17.58 -6.89
N THR A 312 -8.93 17.50 -7.03
CA THR A 312 -9.84 17.14 -5.93
C THR A 312 -10.10 15.64 -5.82
N GLY A 313 -9.77 14.86 -6.85
CA GLY A 313 -10.01 13.42 -6.98
C GLY A 313 -9.82 12.95 -8.43
N GLY A 314 -10.16 11.70 -8.70
CA GLY A 314 -10.23 11.12 -10.04
C GLY A 314 -8.90 10.54 -10.56
N SER A 315 -8.88 10.23 -11.86
CA SER A 315 -7.80 9.47 -12.52
C SER A 315 -6.45 10.18 -12.50
N GLU A 316 -6.50 11.52 -12.45
CA GLU A 316 -5.31 12.38 -12.41
C GLU A 316 -4.68 12.45 -11.03
N GLN A 317 -5.37 11.98 -9.98
CA GLN A 317 -4.78 11.89 -8.64
C GLN A 317 -3.80 10.70 -8.57
N LYS A 318 -2.62 10.85 -9.17
CA LYS A 318 -1.50 9.89 -9.15
C LYS A 318 -0.29 10.52 -8.47
N ASN A 319 -0.34 10.57 -7.14
CA ASN A 319 0.66 11.27 -6.36
C ASN A 319 1.96 10.43 -6.28
N PRO A 320 3.14 11.06 -6.39
CA PRO A 320 4.41 10.35 -6.25
C PRO A 320 4.53 9.69 -4.88
N CYS A 321 5.12 8.49 -4.80
CA CYS A 321 5.33 7.76 -3.55
C CYS A 321 6.30 8.47 -2.60
N HIS A 322 6.19 8.19 -1.29
CA HIS A 322 6.95 8.84 -0.23
C HIS A 322 7.44 7.85 0.83
N ILE A 323 8.56 8.17 1.49
CA ILE A 323 9.18 7.30 2.51
C ILE A 323 8.27 7.00 3.70
N THR A 324 7.41 7.94 4.08
CA THR A 324 6.41 7.77 5.14
C THR A 324 5.46 6.61 4.86
N GLU A 325 5.19 6.30 3.59
CA GLU A 325 4.29 5.22 3.17
C GLU A 325 4.98 3.86 3.28
N LEU A 326 6.29 3.83 3.04
CA LEU A 326 7.12 2.67 3.34
C LEU A 326 7.18 2.43 4.86
N LEU A 327 7.31 3.47 5.68
CA LEU A 327 7.23 3.34 7.14
C LEU A 327 5.87 2.81 7.60
N CYS A 328 4.77 3.24 6.97
CA CYS A 328 3.45 2.66 7.21
C CYS A 328 3.41 1.16 6.89
N ALA A 329 3.94 0.75 5.73
CA ALA A 329 4.02 -0.66 5.36
C ALA A 329 4.89 -1.48 6.34
N CYS A 330 5.96 -0.88 6.87
CA CYS A 330 6.80 -1.47 7.92
C CYS A 330 6.04 -1.63 9.24
N ALA A 331 5.18 -0.67 9.61
CA ALA A 331 4.30 -0.81 10.77
C ALA A 331 3.31 -1.98 10.62
N ALA A 332 2.79 -2.22 9.42
CA ALA A 332 1.96 -3.40 9.14
C ALA A 332 2.77 -4.70 9.30
N TYR A 333 4.03 -4.70 8.86
CA TYR A 333 4.92 -5.84 9.07
C TYR A 333 5.16 -6.12 10.55
N ASP A 334 5.49 -5.11 11.35
CA ASP A 334 5.62 -5.23 12.80
C ASP A 334 4.34 -5.82 13.41
N PHE A 335 3.18 -5.23 13.11
CA PHE A 335 1.89 -5.71 13.63
C PHE A 335 1.59 -7.18 13.30
N PHE A 336 1.91 -7.62 12.07
CA PHE A 336 1.63 -9.00 11.65
C PHE A 336 2.65 -10.02 12.18
N THR A 337 3.88 -9.60 12.47
CA THR A 337 4.94 -10.49 12.98
C THR A 337 5.07 -10.49 14.50
N ARG A 338 4.48 -9.50 15.18
CA ARG A 338 4.49 -9.40 16.63
C ARG A 338 3.81 -10.59 17.30
N ASN A 339 4.41 -11.11 18.36
CA ASN A 339 3.85 -12.22 19.15
C ASN A 339 3.17 -11.76 20.45
N ASP A 340 3.42 -10.53 20.87
CA ASP A 340 2.91 -9.91 22.10
C ASP A 340 2.24 -8.55 21.81
N GLY A 341 1.93 -7.78 22.86
CA GLY A 341 1.38 -6.41 22.70
C GLY A 341 -0.12 -6.35 22.36
N PHE A 342 -0.85 -7.48 22.37
CA PHE A 342 -2.29 -7.52 22.06
C PHE A 342 -3.22 -7.65 23.27
N ASN A 343 -2.66 -7.89 24.46
CA ASN A 343 -3.43 -8.17 25.68
C ASN A 343 -3.91 -6.92 26.43
N SER A 344 -3.49 -5.73 25.96
CA SER A 344 -3.88 -4.46 26.55
C SER A 344 -5.38 -4.21 26.40
N ALA A 345 -6.01 -3.74 27.48
CA ALA A 345 -7.43 -3.36 27.48
C ALA A 345 -7.70 -2.08 26.68
N LYS A 346 -6.68 -1.24 26.54
CA LYS A 346 -6.69 0.00 25.74
C LYS A 346 -5.65 -0.10 24.63
N ALA A 347 -5.88 0.63 23.55
CA ALA A 347 -4.95 0.81 22.46
C ALA A 347 -3.59 1.35 22.97
N GLU A 348 -2.51 0.72 22.54
CA GLU A 348 -1.15 1.21 22.73
C GLU A 348 -0.72 2.02 21.51
N TYR A 349 0.01 3.11 21.76
CA TYR A 349 0.48 4.03 20.73
C TYR A 349 1.97 3.87 20.56
N LEU A 350 2.36 3.43 19.37
CA LEU A 350 3.75 3.28 18.98
C LEU A 350 4.14 4.45 18.10
N TYR A 351 5.37 4.94 18.25
CA TYR A 351 5.91 5.99 17.39
C TYR A 351 7.37 5.68 17.10
N LYS A 352 7.87 6.21 15.98
CA LYS A 352 9.28 6.11 15.64
C LYS A 352 9.78 7.47 15.15
N ALA A 353 10.86 7.92 15.76
CA ALA A 353 11.61 9.08 15.29
C ALA A 353 12.84 8.58 14.53
N VAL A 354 13.19 9.29 13.47
CA VAL A 354 14.39 9.03 12.66
C VAL A 354 15.33 10.21 12.82
N GLU A 355 16.64 9.96 12.76
CA GLU A 355 17.64 11.02 12.84
C GLU A 355 17.43 12.05 11.72
N PHE A 356 17.24 13.31 12.13
CA PHE A 356 17.23 14.46 11.25
C PHE A 356 18.41 15.35 11.60
N LYS A 357 19.39 15.42 10.69
CA LYS A 357 20.66 16.12 10.90
C LYS A 357 21.05 16.86 9.62
N ASP A 358 21.60 18.07 9.79
CA ASP A 358 22.06 18.92 8.68
C ASP A 358 20.97 19.14 7.60
N ASN A 359 19.74 19.36 8.07
CA ASN A 359 18.55 19.54 7.23
C ASN A 359 18.23 18.35 6.30
N SER A 360 18.62 17.14 6.72
CA SER A 360 18.44 15.92 5.95
C SER A 360 18.06 14.73 6.86
N PHE A 361 17.29 13.79 6.32
CA PHE A 361 17.01 12.53 7.02
C PHE A 361 18.07 11.49 6.67
N ASN A 362 18.60 10.81 7.68
CA ASN A 362 19.59 9.75 7.49
C ASN A 362 19.03 8.44 8.01
N PHE A 363 18.50 7.63 7.11
CA PHE A 363 17.94 6.34 7.47
C PHE A 363 19.05 5.27 7.57
N SER A 364 18.89 4.40 8.54
CA SER A 364 19.48 3.06 8.61
C SER A 364 18.41 2.01 8.29
N PHE A 365 18.79 0.77 8.00
CA PHE A 365 17.81 -0.30 7.78
C PHE A 365 17.00 -0.63 9.06
N ASP A 366 17.61 -0.45 10.23
CA ASP A 366 16.93 -0.63 11.52
C ASP A 366 15.83 0.40 11.76
N ASP A 367 15.88 1.56 11.08
CA ASP A 367 14.82 2.57 11.15
C ASP A 367 13.49 2.12 10.54
N PHE A 368 13.48 1.05 9.76
CA PHE A 368 12.27 0.53 9.13
C PHE A 368 11.60 -0.57 9.96
N ILE A 369 12.27 -1.71 10.11
CA ILE A 369 11.70 -2.92 10.71
C ILE A 369 12.29 -3.22 12.11
N GLY A 370 13.30 -2.46 12.55
CA GLY A 370 14.00 -2.72 13.81
C GLY A 370 15.05 -3.83 13.69
N ASN A 371 15.82 -4.05 14.75
CA ASN A 371 16.95 -4.98 14.78
C ASN A 371 16.62 -6.32 15.46
N GLU A 372 15.43 -6.46 16.07
CA GLU A 372 15.01 -7.70 16.70
C GLU A 372 15.02 -8.85 15.69
N ASN A 373 15.61 -9.99 16.07
CA ASN A 373 15.78 -11.16 15.20
C ASN A 373 16.40 -10.84 13.83
N LYS A 374 17.30 -9.84 13.77
CA LYS A 374 17.97 -9.38 12.54
C LYS A 374 16.99 -8.86 11.46
N SER A 375 15.79 -8.43 11.85
CA SER A 375 14.73 -8.09 10.89
C SER A 375 15.11 -6.94 9.94
N GLY A 376 15.88 -5.96 10.42
CA GLY A 376 16.43 -4.87 9.60
C GLY A 376 17.39 -5.35 8.53
N GLU A 377 18.30 -6.27 8.89
CA GLU A 377 19.23 -6.91 7.94
C GLU A 377 18.49 -7.77 6.90
N ILE A 378 17.50 -8.55 7.34
CA ILE A 378 16.65 -9.34 6.44
C ILE A 378 15.92 -8.42 5.46
N PHE A 379 15.33 -7.32 5.94
CA PHE A 379 14.63 -6.35 5.12
C PHE A 379 15.53 -5.74 4.04
N VAL A 380 16.70 -5.22 4.42
CA VAL A 380 17.59 -4.55 3.47
C VAL A 380 18.25 -5.55 2.52
N ASN A 381 18.52 -6.78 2.95
CA ASN A 381 18.97 -7.86 2.09
C ASN A 381 17.91 -8.20 1.03
N LYS A 382 16.65 -8.43 1.44
CA LYS A 382 15.56 -8.77 0.52
C LYS A 382 15.27 -7.62 -0.46
N LEU A 383 15.24 -6.37 0.01
CA LEU A 383 15.04 -5.20 -0.83
C LEU A 383 16.19 -4.99 -1.82
N GLY A 384 17.44 -5.12 -1.37
CA GLY A 384 18.62 -5.00 -2.21
C GLY A 384 18.69 -6.08 -3.27
N ALA A 385 18.36 -7.32 -2.92
CA ALA A 385 18.35 -8.44 -3.87
C ALA A 385 17.32 -8.16 -4.98
N PHE A 386 16.13 -7.74 -4.59
CA PHE A 386 15.08 -7.38 -5.55
C PHE A 386 15.49 -6.20 -6.43
N PHE A 387 16.21 -5.21 -5.89
CA PHE A 387 16.70 -4.06 -6.64
C PHE A 387 17.81 -4.41 -7.63
N SER A 388 18.79 -5.22 -7.24
CA SER A 388 19.80 -5.75 -8.16
C SER A 388 19.14 -6.59 -9.27
N LEU A 389 18.15 -7.42 -8.95
CA LEU A 389 17.40 -8.18 -9.95
C LEU A 389 16.64 -7.27 -10.91
N ALA A 390 16.03 -6.19 -10.41
CA ALA A 390 15.38 -5.19 -11.25
C ALA A 390 16.39 -4.59 -12.25
N HIS A 391 17.60 -4.19 -11.83
CA HIS A 391 18.63 -3.70 -12.76
C HIS A 391 19.12 -4.75 -13.77
N ILE A 392 19.28 -6.00 -13.33
CA ILE A 392 19.64 -7.12 -14.21
C ILE A 392 18.58 -7.27 -15.30
N SER A 393 17.30 -7.27 -14.92
CA SER A 393 16.20 -7.39 -15.86
C SER A 393 16.08 -6.18 -16.78
N LEU A 394 15.98 -4.99 -16.19
CA LEU A 394 15.62 -3.76 -16.88
C LEU A 394 16.74 -3.20 -17.75
N THR A 395 17.99 -3.28 -17.28
CA THR A 395 19.11 -2.65 -17.97
C THR A 395 20.10 -3.64 -18.54
N LYS A 396 20.59 -4.61 -17.77
CA LYS A 396 21.57 -5.58 -18.30
C LYS A 396 20.97 -6.45 -19.42
N ASN A 397 19.67 -6.76 -19.31
CA ASN A 397 18.94 -7.54 -20.30
C ASN A 397 17.86 -6.72 -21.06
N GLY A 398 17.89 -5.39 -20.96
CA GLY A 398 17.10 -4.49 -21.82
C GLY A 398 15.59 -4.40 -21.54
N GLY A 399 15.08 -4.97 -20.44
CA GLY A 399 13.65 -4.98 -20.14
C GLY A 399 13.00 -3.58 -19.98
N ALA A 400 13.76 -2.54 -19.62
CA ALA A 400 13.27 -1.15 -19.58
C ALA A 400 13.11 -0.50 -20.96
N PHE A 401 13.66 -1.14 -22.00
CA PHE A 401 13.61 -0.69 -23.40
C PHE A 401 12.78 -1.65 -24.26
N ASP A 402 11.85 -2.39 -23.64
CA ASP A 402 10.97 -3.38 -24.27
C ASP A 402 11.69 -4.50 -25.05
N ASP A 403 12.92 -4.83 -24.62
CA ASP A 403 13.69 -5.99 -25.09
C ASP A 403 13.47 -7.23 -24.17
N ALA A 404 14.35 -8.22 -24.23
CA ALA A 404 14.17 -9.54 -23.63
C ALA A 404 13.97 -9.55 -22.10
N GLY A 405 14.61 -8.66 -21.35
CA GLY A 405 14.54 -8.57 -19.88
C GLY A 405 14.81 -9.92 -19.20
N ILE A 406 13.87 -10.39 -18.36
CA ILE A 406 13.96 -11.72 -17.74
C ILE A 406 14.18 -12.86 -18.73
N LYS A 407 13.63 -12.80 -19.95
CA LYS A 407 13.87 -13.85 -20.95
C LYS A 407 15.34 -13.86 -21.39
N GLY A 408 15.96 -12.68 -21.50
CA GLY A 408 17.39 -12.55 -21.77
C GLY A 408 18.24 -13.17 -20.65
N PHE A 409 17.84 -12.91 -19.40
CA PHE A 409 18.53 -13.48 -18.24
C PHE A 409 18.39 -15.01 -18.16
N ILE A 410 17.21 -15.57 -18.50
CA ILE A 410 17.01 -17.02 -18.60
C ILE A 410 17.93 -17.64 -19.65
N LYS A 411 18.08 -17.02 -20.84
CA LYS A 411 19.04 -17.48 -21.85
C LYS A 411 20.49 -17.46 -21.34
N GLN A 412 20.84 -16.48 -20.51
CA GLN A 412 22.15 -16.46 -19.86
C GLN A 412 22.31 -17.62 -18.86
N CYS A 413 21.24 -17.98 -18.13
CA CYS A 413 21.23 -19.15 -17.25
C CYS A 413 21.42 -20.46 -18.04
N GLU A 414 20.79 -20.61 -19.21
CA GLU A 414 20.97 -21.76 -20.11
C GLU A 414 22.45 -21.93 -20.51
N ASN A 415 23.13 -20.82 -20.85
CA ASN A 415 24.56 -20.84 -21.17
C ASN A 415 25.44 -21.32 -19.98
N GLN A 416 24.95 -21.18 -18.74
CA GLN A 416 25.58 -21.70 -17.52
C GLN A 416 25.06 -23.08 -17.11
N LYS A 417 24.47 -23.83 -18.05
CA LYS A 417 23.93 -25.19 -17.85
C LYS A 417 22.69 -25.26 -16.94
N LEU A 418 21.98 -24.16 -16.75
CA LEU A 418 20.70 -24.10 -16.01
C LEU A 418 19.50 -24.13 -16.97
N ASN A 419 19.34 -25.24 -17.68
CA ASN A 419 18.32 -25.39 -18.75
C ASN A 419 16.88 -25.53 -18.23
N GLN A 420 16.69 -25.80 -16.93
CA GLN A 420 15.38 -26.10 -16.34
C GLN A 420 14.38 -24.93 -16.39
N TYR A 421 14.84 -23.70 -16.65
CA TYR A 421 13.99 -22.51 -16.69
C TYR A 421 13.61 -22.07 -18.11
N SER A 422 14.15 -22.76 -19.14
CA SER A 422 13.87 -22.47 -20.56
C SER A 422 12.39 -22.51 -20.93
N THR A 423 11.61 -23.30 -20.19
CA THR A 423 10.16 -23.49 -20.42
C THR A 423 9.29 -22.37 -19.86
N ILE A 424 9.84 -21.38 -19.13
CA ILE A 424 9.07 -20.22 -18.68
C ILE A 424 8.64 -19.41 -19.91
N ALA A 425 7.35 -19.14 -20.00
CA ALA A 425 6.77 -18.50 -21.18
C ALA A 425 7.17 -17.02 -21.26
N ASP A 426 7.22 -16.48 -22.48
CA ASP A 426 7.60 -15.08 -22.71
C ASP A 426 6.61 -14.10 -22.06
N ALA A 427 5.31 -14.45 -22.02
CA ALA A 427 4.28 -13.69 -21.32
C ALA A 427 4.55 -13.61 -19.81
N GLU A 428 5.02 -14.70 -19.19
CA GLU A 428 5.38 -14.73 -17.78
C GLU A 428 6.63 -13.90 -17.49
N CYS A 429 7.62 -13.95 -18.38
CA CYS A 429 8.81 -13.09 -18.31
C CYS A 429 8.42 -11.61 -18.43
N LYS A 430 7.46 -11.29 -19.32
CA LYS A 430 6.95 -9.94 -19.50
C LYS A 430 6.24 -9.42 -18.25
N ASP A 431 5.40 -10.21 -17.59
CA ASP A 431 4.77 -9.80 -16.33
C ASP A 431 5.83 -9.46 -15.27
N ILE A 432 6.91 -10.24 -15.15
CA ILE A 432 8.01 -9.92 -14.22
C ILE A 432 8.71 -8.61 -14.63
N ASN A 433 8.97 -8.39 -15.92
CA ASN A 433 9.55 -7.14 -16.43
C ASN A 433 8.67 -5.93 -16.08
N GLU A 434 7.36 -6.01 -16.32
CA GLU A 434 6.42 -4.94 -15.98
C GLU A 434 6.40 -4.64 -14.49
N TYR A 435 6.53 -5.66 -13.63
CA TYR A 435 6.58 -5.43 -12.19
C TYR A 435 7.85 -4.68 -11.80
N PHE A 436 8.99 -5.05 -12.38
CA PHE A 436 10.24 -4.32 -12.18
C PHE A 436 10.19 -2.89 -12.70
N LYS A 437 9.48 -2.63 -13.81
CA LYS A 437 9.26 -1.26 -14.31
C LYS A 437 8.52 -0.40 -13.29
N LEU A 438 7.47 -0.94 -12.66
CA LEU A 438 6.72 -0.25 -11.60
C LEU A 438 7.54 -0.10 -10.31
N PHE A 439 8.33 -1.11 -9.95
CA PHE A 439 9.15 -1.09 -8.75
C PHE A 439 10.35 -0.14 -8.85
N ALA A 440 11.11 -0.18 -9.96
CA ALA A 440 12.37 0.55 -10.12
C ALA A 440 12.26 1.70 -11.11
N TYR A 441 12.12 1.43 -12.41
CA TYR A 441 12.04 2.46 -13.46
C TYR A 441 11.67 1.89 -14.83
N THR A 442 11.21 2.77 -15.72
CA THR A 442 11.05 2.49 -17.16
C THR A 442 11.44 3.69 -18.00
N PHE A 443 11.50 3.52 -19.33
CA PHE A 443 11.64 4.62 -20.28
C PHE A 443 10.38 4.78 -21.13
N LYS A 444 9.92 6.02 -21.29
CA LYS A 444 8.84 6.39 -22.21
C LYS A 444 9.32 7.52 -23.10
N ASP A 445 9.32 7.31 -24.42
CA ASP A 445 9.83 8.28 -25.39
C ASP A 445 11.24 8.77 -25.05
N ALA A 446 12.14 7.83 -24.70
CA ALA A 446 13.49 8.08 -24.21
C ALA A 446 13.61 8.89 -22.89
N ARG A 447 12.49 9.23 -22.23
CA ARG A 447 12.49 9.87 -20.91
C ARG A 447 12.43 8.83 -19.81
N PHE A 448 13.26 9.03 -18.80
CA PHE A 448 13.25 8.22 -17.59
C PHE A 448 11.96 8.46 -16.80
N VAL A 449 11.31 7.37 -16.40
CA VAL A 449 10.12 7.38 -15.56
C VAL A 449 10.45 6.63 -14.28
N PRO A 450 10.53 7.32 -13.12
CA PRO A 450 10.88 6.68 -11.86
C PRO A 450 9.75 5.76 -11.38
N GLY A 451 10.10 4.52 -11.06
CA GLY A 451 9.23 3.60 -10.32
C GLY A 451 9.20 3.91 -8.83
N TRP A 452 8.51 3.05 -8.07
CA TRP A 452 8.26 3.21 -6.64
C TRP A 452 9.53 3.50 -5.82
N LEU A 453 10.58 2.69 -5.98
CA LEU A 453 11.79 2.80 -5.16
C LEU A 453 12.55 4.12 -5.41
N TYR A 454 12.61 4.57 -6.67
CA TYR A 454 13.20 5.87 -7.03
C TYR A 454 12.39 7.02 -6.43
N GLN A 455 11.05 6.95 -6.49
CA GLN A 455 10.18 7.97 -5.88
C GLN A 455 10.36 8.04 -4.36
N VAL A 456 10.39 6.89 -3.68
CA VAL A 456 10.64 6.79 -2.24
C VAL A 456 12.01 7.37 -1.88
N ARG A 457 13.08 6.99 -2.59
CA ARG A 457 14.43 7.55 -2.36
C ARG A 457 14.46 9.07 -2.58
N ASN A 458 13.78 9.57 -3.60
CA ASN A 458 13.76 11.00 -3.90
C ASN A 458 13.03 11.83 -2.82
N SER A 459 12.13 11.22 -2.05
CA SER A 459 11.53 11.90 -0.89
C SER A 459 12.50 12.14 0.27
N VAL A 460 13.58 11.35 0.35
CA VAL A 460 14.64 11.46 1.37
C VAL A 460 15.78 12.38 0.93
N ALA A 461 15.99 12.54 -0.38
CA ALA A 461 17.08 13.34 -0.94
C ALA A 461 17.05 14.80 -0.41
N PRO A 462 18.21 15.39 -0.06
CA PRO A 462 19.58 14.90 -0.26
C PRO A 462 20.12 13.96 0.83
N GLY A 463 19.29 13.55 1.79
CA GLY A 463 19.69 12.69 2.90
C GLY A 463 20.02 11.25 2.51
N ARG A 464 20.48 10.47 3.49
CA ARG A 464 20.89 9.07 3.29
C ARG A 464 19.68 8.12 3.27
N PHE A 465 19.57 7.35 2.20
CA PHE A 465 18.67 6.21 2.07
C PHE A 465 19.43 4.88 2.30
N LEU A 466 18.77 3.74 2.08
CA LEU A 466 19.31 2.38 2.31
C LEU A 466 20.44 1.98 1.34
N PHE A 467 20.48 2.57 0.15
CA PHE A 467 21.43 2.25 -0.91
C PHE A 467 22.27 3.47 -1.29
N ASP A 468 23.43 3.24 -1.90
CA ASP A 468 24.29 4.30 -2.42
C ASP A 468 23.52 5.14 -3.46
N SER A 469 23.73 6.45 -3.48
CA SER A 469 23.11 7.34 -4.45
C SER A 469 23.46 6.97 -5.90
N LYS A 470 24.64 6.38 -6.12
CA LYS A 470 25.11 5.84 -7.40
C LYS A 470 24.31 4.62 -7.87
N ALA A 471 23.53 3.99 -7.00
CA ALA A 471 22.60 2.93 -7.37
C ALA A 471 21.33 3.47 -8.07
N PHE A 472 21.12 4.79 -8.10
CA PHE A 472 19.94 5.43 -8.68
C PHE A 472 20.25 6.32 -9.90
N PRO A 473 21.00 5.85 -10.92
CA PRO A 473 21.15 6.63 -12.14
C PRO A 473 19.80 6.73 -12.88
N ASP A 474 19.56 7.86 -13.51
CA ASP A 474 18.30 8.19 -14.20
C ASP A 474 18.49 8.36 -15.72
N ASN A 475 19.68 8.07 -16.24
CA ASN A 475 19.96 8.14 -17.67
C ASN A 475 20.52 6.82 -18.22
N PRO A 476 20.26 6.49 -19.50
CA PRO A 476 20.65 5.21 -20.08
C PRO A 476 22.15 4.92 -20.07
N SER A 477 23.01 5.95 -20.18
CA SER A 477 24.46 5.78 -20.25
C SER A 477 25.04 5.32 -18.92
N GLU A 478 24.63 5.96 -17.83
CA GLU A 478 25.03 5.59 -16.48
C GLU A 478 24.44 4.26 -16.05
N LEU A 479 23.15 4.02 -16.36
CA LEU A 479 22.50 2.74 -16.11
C LEU A 479 23.27 1.57 -16.74
N LYS A 480 23.72 1.69 -17.99
CA LYS A 480 24.50 0.62 -18.66
C LYS A 480 25.83 0.33 -17.95
N LYS A 481 26.45 1.36 -17.36
CA LYS A 481 27.74 1.27 -16.64
C LYS A 481 27.59 0.86 -15.18
N LEU A 482 26.37 0.84 -14.64
CA LEU A 482 26.10 0.47 -13.25
C LEU A 482 26.62 -0.95 -12.96
N ASP A 483 27.36 -1.06 -11.86
CA ASP A 483 27.69 -2.34 -11.22
C ASP A 483 26.57 -2.69 -10.22
N VAL A 484 25.76 -3.67 -10.60
CA VAL A 484 24.59 -4.10 -9.81
C VAL A 484 24.97 -4.81 -8.51
N GLY A 485 26.25 -5.15 -8.34
CA GLY A 485 26.80 -5.76 -7.13
C GLY A 485 27.38 -4.77 -6.13
N THR A 486 27.28 -3.46 -6.37
CA THR A 486 27.80 -2.41 -5.47
C THR A 486 26.73 -1.39 -5.07
N ILE A 487 25.46 -1.82 -4.95
CA ILE A 487 24.34 -0.92 -4.63
C ILE A 487 24.34 -0.44 -3.18
N PHE A 488 24.99 -1.14 -2.26
CA PHE A 488 25.05 -0.78 -0.85
C PHE A 488 26.15 0.24 -0.56
N LEU A 489 25.95 1.07 0.46
CA LEU A 489 26.96 2.01 0.95
C LEU A 489 28.15 1.31 1.61
N ASP A 490 27.89 0.23 2.35
CA ASP A 490 28.94 -0.55 3.03
C ASP A 490 29.50 -1.60 2.06
N GLU A 491 30.81 -1.51 1.79
CA GLU A 491 31.52 -2.37 0.85
C GLU A 491 31.49 -3.84 1.26
N LYS A 492 31.27 -4.18 2.55
CA LYS A 492 31.16 -5.57 2.99
C LYS A 492 29.97 -6.30 2.35
N HIS A 493 28.94 -5.55 1.95
CA HIS A 493 27.74 -6.08 1.29
C HIS A 493 27.83 -6.06 -0.24
N HIS A 494 28.99 -5.67 -0.80
CA HIS A 494 29.22 -5.78 -2.23
C HIS A 494 29.45 -7.25 -2.61
N TRP A 495 29.03 -7.62 -3.82
CA TRP A 495 29.25 -8.98 -4.34
C TRP A 495 30.74 -9.30 -4.44
N SER A 496 31.13 -10.56 -4.64
CA SER A 496 32.56 -10.89 -4.79
C SER A 496 33.11 -10.42 -6.16
N LYS A 497 34.38 -9.98 -6.22
CA LYS A 497 35.09 -9.82 -7.52
C LYS A 497 35.71 -11.15 -7.93
N GLY A 498 35.75 -11.43 -9.22
CA GLY A 498 36.42 -12.61 -9.76
C GLY A 498 37.93 -12.46 -9.74
N ARG A 499 38.65 -13.57 -9.96
CA ARG A 499 40.09 -13.51 -10.28
C ARG A 499 40.25 -13.06 -11.74
N PHE A 500 41.17 -12.13 -12.02
CA PHE A 500 41.53 -11.62 -13.35
C PHE A 500 40.37 -11.11 -14.24
N PHE A 501 40.24 -9.79 -14.42
CA PHE A 501 39.30 -9.09 -15.34
C PHE A 501 37.79 -9.47 -15.29
N SER A 502 37.38 -10.52 -14.57
CA SER A 502 35.98 -10.92 -14.40
C SER A 502 35.26 -9.97 -13.46
N ASP A 503 34.16 -9.38 -13.95
CA ASP A 503 33.32 -8.49 -13.17
C ASP A 503 32.43 -9.24 -12.15
N ARG A 504 31.83 -8.49 -11.22
CA ARG A 504 30.99 -9.06 -10.15
C ARG A 504 29.75 -9.79 -10.69
N TYR A 505 29.21 -9.30 -11.80
CA TYR A 505 28.01 -9.86 -12.41
C TYR A 505 28.28 -11.25 -12.98
N ASN A 506 29.40 -11.43 -13.69
CA ASN A 506 29.79 -12.73 -14.23
C ASN A 506 30.03 -13.76 -13.12
N VAL A 507 30.71 -13.36 -12.03
CA VAL A 507 30.87 -14.22 -10.84
C VAL A 507 29.52 -14.61 -10.24
N PHE A 508 28.58 -13.68 -10.14
CA PHE A 508 27.21 -13.98 -9.69
C PHE A 508 26.54 -15.01 -10.60
N VAL A 509 26.61 -14.82 -11.93
CA VAL A 509 25.98 -15.74 -12.89
C VAL A 509 26.62 -17.14 -12.84
N GLU A 510 27.96 -17.23 -12.74
CA GLU A 510 28.68 -18.49 -12.59
C GLU A 510 28.29 -19.24 -11.32
N ASN A 511 28.06 -18.52 -10.22
CA ASN A 511 27.70 -19.11 -8.93
C ASN A 511 26.25 -19.59 -8.86
N LEU A 512 25.38 -19.22 -9.82
CA LEU A 512 23.98 -19.65 -9.83
C LEU A 512 23.86 -21.17 -9.70
N ILE A 513 24.72 -21.95 -10.36
CA ILE A 513 24.68 -23.42 -10.34
C ILE A 513 24.72 -24.06 -8.94
N ASN A 514 25.19 -23.31 -7.93
CA ASN A 514 25.37 -23.78 -6.56
C ASN A 514 24.22 -23.38 -5.61
N THR A 515 23.15 -22.75 -6.11
CA THR A 515 22.18 -22.02 -5.25
C THR A 515 20.74 -22.50 -5.40
N ASN A 516 20.58 -23.78 -5.78
CA ASN A 516 19.28 -24.39 -6.08
C ASN A 516 18.20 -24.09 -5.02
N PRO A 517 16.92 -23.97 -5.43
CA PRO A 517 15.82 -23.85 -4.50
C PRO A 517 15.76 -25.03 -3.52
N LYS A 518 15.35 -24.73 -2.29
CA LYS A 518 15.22 -25.67 -1.17
C LYS A 518 13.76 -26.01 -0.91
N GLU A 519 13.49 -27.16 -0.29
CA GLU A 519 12.12 -27.64 -0.04
C GLU A 519 11.33 -26.68 0.87
N GLU A 520 11.97 -26.07 1.86
CA GLU A 520 11.33 -25.13 2.78
C GLU A 520 10.79 -23.86 2.09
N GLN A 521 11.25 -23.56 0.87
CA GLN A 521 10.76 -22.44 0.07
C GLN A 521 9.37 -22.70 -0.51
N LYS A 522 8.89 -23.96 -0.53
CA LYS A 522 7.55 -24.37 -0.98
C LYS A 522 7.21 -23.88 -2.40
N VAL A 523 8.20 -23.89 -3.29
CA VAL A 523 8.05 -23.46 -4.69
C VAL A 523 7.64 -24.63 -5.57
N ASN A 524 6.50 -24.52 -6.26
CA ASN A 524 5.87 -25.64 -6.94
C ASN A 524 6.06 -25.59 -8.45
N THR A 525 6.18 -24.37 -9.00
CA THR A 525 6.20 -24.12 -10.45
C THR A 525 7.62 -23.81 -10.94
N THR A 526 7.89 -23.98 -12.24
CA THR A 526 9.20 -23.63 -12.83
C THR A 526 9.54 -22.16 -12.60
N LYS A 527 8.55 -21.27 -12.69
CA LYS A 527 8.67 -19.83 -12.45
C LYS A 527 8.97 -19.49 -10.98
N GLU A 528 8.26 -20.10 -10.04
CA GLU A 528 8.57 -19.92 -8.61
C GLU A 528 9.96 -20.46 -8.27
N LYS A 529 10.34 -21.62 -8.82
CA LYS A 529 11.69 -22.19 -8.68
C LYS A 529 12.76 -21.25 -9.23
N PHE A 530 12.52 -20.63 -10.38
CA PHE A 530 13.40 -19.61 -10.94
C PHE A 530 13.58 -18.43 -9.97
N LEU A 531 12.49 -17.83 -9.49
CA LEU A 531 12.55 -16.69 -8.57
C LEU A 531 13.25 -17.04 -7.25
N ALA A 532 12.99 -18.22 -6.68
CA ALA A 532 13.67 -18.72 -5.48
C ALA A 532 15.16 -18.97 -5.71
N HIS A 533 15.53 -19.50 -6.87
CA HIS A 533 16.92 -19.73 -7.24
C HIS A 533 17.71 -18.42 -7.28
N ILE A 534 17.16 -17.42 -7.97
CA ILE A 534 17.78 -16.10 -8.07
C ILE A 534 17.82 -15.40 -6.70
N PHE A 535 16.75 -15.52 -5.90
CA PHE A 535 16.72 -15.02 -4.53
C PHE A 535 17.87 -15.58 -3.67
N ASN A 536 18.10 -16.89 -3.72
CA ASN A 536 19.17 -17.55 -2.97
C ASN A 536 20.55 -17.03 -3.40
N ALA A 537 20.79 -16.96 -4.70
CA ALA A 537 22.06 -16.49 -5.26
C ALA A 537 22.37 -15.04 -4.89
N LEU A 538 21.37 -14.15 -4.99
CA LEU A 538 21.54 -12.75 -4.65
C LEU A 538 21.77 -12.58 -3.16
N THR A 539 20.99 -13.28 -2.32
CA THR A 539 21.16 -13.24 -0.87
C THR A 539 22.56 -13.66 -0.43
N ILE A 540 23.09 -14.75 -1.01
CA ILE A 540 24.46 -15.19 -0.75
C ILE A 540 25.48 -14.13 -1.21
N SER A 541 25.26 -13.52 -2.37
CA SER A 541 26.19 -12.54 -2.94
C SER A 541 26.26 -11.25 -2.14
N GLN A 542 25.22 -10.89 -1.38
CA GLN A 542 25.18 -9.65 -0.59
C GLN A 542 25.84 -9.75 0.79
N ASN A 543 26.32 -10.93 1.18
CA ASN A 543 27.08 -11.17 2.42
C ASN A 543 26.40 -10.62 3.71
N PHE A 544 25.07 -10.66 3.79
CA PHE A 544 24.37 -10.41 5.07
C PHE A 544 24.39 -11.68 5.93
N ASP A 545 24.57 -11.52 7.24
CA ASP A 545 24.49 -12.64 8.18
C ASP A 545 23.03 -12.86 8.62
N ILE A 546 22.24 -13.51 7.77
CA ILE A 546 20.78 -13.67 7.97
C ILE A 546 20.37 -14.97 8.69
N ASN A 547 21.32 -15.79 9.15
CA ASN A 547 21.03 -17.06 9.82
C ASN A 547 20.99 -16.94 11.35
#